data_AF-A0A2P8FP05-F1
#
_entry.id   AF-A0A2P8FP05-F1
#
_cell.length_a   1.000
_cell.length_b   1.000
_cell.length_c   1.000
_cell.angle_alpha   90.00
_cell.angle_beta   90.00
_cell.angle_gamma   90.00
#
_symmetry.space_group_name_H-M   'P 1'
#
loop_
_entity.id
_entity.type
_entity.pdbx_description
1 polymer ?
#
loop_
_entity_poly.entity_id
_entity_poly.type
_entity_poly.pdbx_seq_one_letter_code
_entity_poly.pdbx_strand_id
1 'polypeptide(L)'
;MSSVNKVIIVGNVGKDPEIRTAQSGSRFASFSIATSESWKDKATGERKSKTEWHNIAITNDALVGIVERYVKKGSKVYIEGQLQTRKWTDNNGVDKYTTEVVLKPYNGEIVLLDGKPDGQSGNGTEYAQASNGSSYSTGGSFANDLDDEIPFAWVSALIVPITMILGAVA
;
A
#
# COMPACT_ATOMS: atom_id res chain seq x y z
N MET A 1 -9.21 -14.34 -27.39
CA MET A 1 -7.85 -14.31 -26.81
C MET A 1 -7.99 -14.04 -25.33
N SER A 2 -7.22 -14.72 -24.47
CA SER A 2 -7.19 -14.46 -23.03
C SER A 2 -6.02 -13.53 -22.72
N SER A 3 -6.28 -12.41 -22.07
CA SER A 3 -5.26 -11.50 -21.53
C SER A 3 -5.50 -11.27 -20.05
N VAL A 4 -4.45 -10.89 -19.33
CA VAL A 4 -4.51 -10.60 -17.89
C VAL A 4 -4.20 -9.13 -17.68
N ASN A 5 -5.13 -8.44 -17.00
CA ASN A 5 -4.92 -7.10 -16.48
C ASN A 5 -5.25 -7.14 -14.99
N LYS A 6 -4.22 -7.02 -14.15
CA LYS A 6 -4.33 -7.02 -12.69
C LYS A 6 -3.33 -6.00 -12.15
N VAL A 7 -3.80 -5.16 -11.24
CA VAL A 7 -3.00 -4.18 -10.50
C VAL A 7 -3.17 -4.48 -9.02
N ILE A 8 -2.05 -4.58 -8.30
CA ILE A 8 -2.02 -4.76 -6.86
C ILE A 8 -1.26 -3.58 -6.27
N ILE A 9 -1.87 -2.90 -5.30
CA ILE A 9 -1.29 -1.74 -4.63
C ILE A 9 -1.47 -1.90 -3.13
N VAL A 10 -0.39 -1.68 -2.39
CA VAL A 10 -0.44 -1.45 -0.94
C VAL A 10 0.11 -0.06 -0.68
N GLY A 11 -0.69 0.79 -0.06
CA GLY A 11 -0.27 2.16 0.19
C GLY A 11 -1.19 2.90 1.14
N ASN A 12 -0.95 4.20 1.27
CA ASN A 12 -1.70 5.07 2.17
C ASN A 12 -2.60 6.01 1.39
N VAL A 13 -3.84 6.15 1.85
CA VAL A 13 -4.85 7.01 1.22
C VAL A 13 -4.48 8.49 1.41
N GLY A 14 -4.42 9.24 0.31
CA GLY A 14 -3.95 10.63 0.30
C GLY A 14 -4.94 11.66 0.81
N LYS A 15 -6.23 11.40 0.56
CA LYS A 15 -7.36 12.25 0.93
C LYS A 15 -8.58 11.39 1.22
N ASP A 16 -9.54 11.92 1.96
CA ASP A 16 -10.79 11.21 2.24
C ASP A 16 -11.48 10.79 0.94
N PRO A 17 -12.03 9.56 0.86
CA PRO A 17 -12.71 9.09 -0.33
C PRO A 17 -13.92 9.95 -0.70
N GLU A 18 -14.00 10.31 -1.98
CA GLU A 18 -15.17 10.99 -2.53
C GLU A 18 -16.20 9.94 -2.96
N ILE A 19 -17.37 9.96 -2.33
CA ILE A 19 -18.50 9.07 -2.64
C ILE A 19 -19.53 9.83 -3.46
N ARG A 20 -19.96 9.25 -4.58
CA ARG A 20 -21.00 9.81 -5.46
C ARG A 20 -22.07 8.78 -5.73
N THR A 21 -23.32 9.23 -5.78
CA THR A 21 -24.48 8.39 -6.14
C THR A 21 -25.06 8.94 -7.43
N ALA A 22 -25.15 8.11 -8.47
CA ALA A 22 -25.79 8.48 -9.72
C ALA A 22 -27.32 8.44 -9.59
N GLN A 23 -28.02 9.09 -10.53
CA GLN A 23 -29.49 9.08 -10.60
C GLN A 23 -30.08 7.66 -10.75
N SER A 24 -29.30 6.72 -11.30
CA SER A 24 -29.64 5.29 -11.39
C SER A 24 -29.60 4.55 -10.06
N GLY A 25 -29.12 5.19 -8.98
CA GLY A 25 -28.86 4.56 -7.68
C GLY A 25 -27.48 3.90 -7.56
N SER A 26 -26.72 3.80 -8.66
CA SER A 26 -25.36 3.25 -8.65
C SER A 26 -24.41 4.14 -7.85
N ARG A 27 -23.53 3.53 -7.05
CA ARG A 27 -22.59 4.26 -6.19
C ARG A 27 -21.17 4.16 -6.73
N PHE A 28 -20.42 5.24 -6.52
CA PHE A 28 -19.06 5.39 -6.99
C PHE A 28 -18.19 5.92 -5.87
N ALA A 29 -16.98 5.37 -5.71
CA ALA A 29 -15.96 5.94 -4.83
C ALA A 29 -14.70 6.27 -5.62
N SER A 30 -14.08 7.41 -5.31
CA SER A 30 -12.80 7.81 -5.89
C SER A 30 -11.85 8.40 -4.86
N PHE A 31 -10.59 7.99 -4.89
CA PHE A 31 -9.53 8.49 -4.02
C PHE A 31 -8.14 8.23 -4.61
N SER A 32 -7.09 8.74 -3.95
CA SER A 32 -5.71 8.49 -4.33
C SER A 32 -4.97 7.69 -3.27
N ILE A 33 -4.04 6.82 -3.71
CA ILE A 33 -3.13 6.07 -2.84
C ILE A 33 -1.69 6.50 -3.15
N ALA A 34 -0.91 6.77 -2.11
CA ALA A 34 0.52 6.99 -2.21
C ALA A 34 1.29 5.68 -1.98
N THR A 35 2.29 5.42 -2.84
CA THR A 35 3.32 4.40 -2.63
C THR A 35 4.69 5.06 -2.70
N SER A 36 5.59 4.75 -1.76
CA SER A 36 6.93 5.35 -1.71
C SER A 36 8.03 4.31 -1.81
N GLU A 37 9.04 4.60 -2.64
CA GLU A 37 10.27 3.83 -2.75
C GLU A 37 11.44 4.66 -2.19
N SER A 38 12.35 4.04 -1.44
CA SER A 38 13.55 4.68 -0.91
C SER A 38 14.79 3.93 -1.37
N TRP A 39 15.76 4.65 -1.95
CA TRP A 39 17.03 4.06 -2.40
C TRP A 39 18.22 4.96 -2.05
N LYS A 40 19.42 4.40 -2.08
CA LYS A 40 20.67 5.15 -1.91
C LYS A 40 21.20 5.53 -3.30
N ASP A 41 21.45 6.81 -3.53
CA ASP A 41 22.08 7.30 -4.76
C ASP A 41 23.53 6.79 -4.83
N LYS A 42 23.90 6.18 -5.96
CA LYS A 42 25.22 5.56 -6.12
C LYS A 42 26.34 6.59 -6.33
N ALA A 43 26.04 7.79 -6.82
CA ALA A 43 27.03 8.83 -7.07
C ALA A 43 27.26 9.69 -5.82
N THR A 44 26.19 10.04 -5.10
CA THR A 44 26.28 10.93 -3.92
C THR A 44 26.28 10.20 -2.59
N GLY A 45 25.82 8.95 -2.56
CA GLY A 45 25.64 8.19 -1.31
C GLY A 45 24.45 8.64 -0.46
N GLU A 46 23.65 9.59 -0.93
CA GLU A 46 22.49 10.12 -0.20
C GLU A 46 21.27 9.20 -0.33
N ARG A 47 20.40 9.20 0.67
CA ARG A 47 19.12 8.49 0.61
C ARG A 47 18.10 9.36 -0.13
N LYS A 48 17.56 8.85 -1.22
CA LYS A 48 16.48 9.46 -2.01
C LYS A 48 15.18 8.70 -1.82
N SER A 49 14.06 9.39 -1.96
CA SER A 49 12.72 8.81 -1.92
C SER A 49 11.87 9.33 -3.07
N LYS A 50 11.08 8.45 -3.69
CA LYS A 50 10.10 8.79 -4.73
C LYS A 50 8.74 8.29 -4.31
N THR A 51 7.73 9.16 -4.40
CA THR A 51 6.34 8.82 -4.12
C THR A 51 5.56 8.85 -5.41
N GLU A 52 4.84 7.76 -5.68
CA GLU A 52 3.89 7.65 -6.77
C GLU A 52 2.46 7.71 -6.24
N TRP A 53 1.59 8.35 -7.01
CA TRP A 53 0.18 8.56 -6.69
C TRP A 53 -0.70 7.78 -7.66
N HIS A 54 -1.52 6.88 -7.12
CA HIS A 54 -2.41 6.02 -7.89
C HIS A 54 -3.86 6.49 -7.71
N ASN A 55 -4.56 6.75 -8.82
CA ASN A 55 -5.98 7.09 -8.79
C ASN A 55 -6.81 5.81 -8.77
N ILE A 56 -7.67 5.68 -7.76
CA ILE A 56 -8.56 4.53 -7.56
C ILE A 56 -9.99 4.95 -7.88
N ALA A 57 -10.67 4.15 -8.71
CA ALA A 57 -12.07 4.33 -9.05
C ALA A 57 -12.84 3.02 -8.77
N ILE A 58 -13.82 3.07 -7.88
CA ILE A 58 -14.59 1.90 -7.48
C ILE A 58 -16.03 2.10 -7.94
N THR A 59 -16.50 1.14 -8.73
CA THR A 59 -17.89 1.06 -9.21
C THR A 59 -18.62 -0.18 -8.67
N ASN A 60 -17.94 -0.95 -7.82
CA ASN A 60 -18.51 -2.06 -7.06
C ASN A 60 -19.18 -1.53 -5.79
N ASP A 61 -20.51 -1.51 -5.75
CA ASP A 61 -21.31 -0.94 -4.66
C ASP A 61 -20.96 -1.50 -3.27
N ALA A 62 -20.62 -2.80 -3.16
CA ALA A 62 -20.24 -3.41 -1.90
C ALA A 62 -18.92 -2.82 -1.36
N LEU A 63 -17.94 -2.64 -2.25
CA LEU A 63 -16.64 -2.06 -1.89
C LEU A 63 -16.77 -0.56 -1.61
N VAL A 64 -17.66 0.15 -2.31
CA VAL A 64 -17.99 1.55 -2.00
C VAL A 64 -18.51 1.67 -0.57
N GLY A 65 -19.40 0.77 -0.12
CA GLY A 65 -19.89 0.75 1.25
C GLY A 65 -18.83 0.44 2.31
N ILE A 66 -17.76 -0.29 1.96
CA ILE A 66 -16.60 -0.51 2.85
C ILE A 66 -15.77 0.78 2.92
N VAL A 67 -15.46 1.37 1.76
CA VAL A 67 -14.66 2.58 1.67
C VAL A 67 -15.31 3.74 2.41
N GLU A 68 -16.60 3.97 2.21
CA GLU A 68 -17.36 5.02 2.90
C GLU A 68 -17.30 4.91 4.43
N ARG A 69 -17.37 3.68 4.97
CA ARG A 69 -17.47 3.46 6.42
C ARG A 69 -16.13 3.45 7.13
N TYR A 70 -15.07 3.00 6.45
CA TYR A 70 -13.82 2.64 7.13
C TYR A 70 -12.58 3.30 6.57
N VAL A 71 -12.61 3.80 5.33
CA VAL A 71 -11.44 4.40 4.70
C VAL A 71 -11.47 5.91 4.87
N LYS A 72 -10.37 6.45 5.41
CA LYS A 72 -10.15 7.89 5.57
C LYS A 72 -8.74 8.25 5.09
N LYS A 73 -8.45 9.55 5.01
CA LYS A 73 -7.10 10.04 4.77
C LYS A 73 -6.11 9.37 5.75
N GLY A 74 -5.02 8.86 5.20
CA GLY A 74 -3.97 8.16 5.93
C GLY A 74 -4.17 6.66 6.07
N SER A 75 -5.39 6.13 5.84
CA SER A 75 -5.65 4.70 5.93
C SER A 75 -4.72 3.89 5.05
N LYS A 76 -4.15 2.82 5.61
CA LYS A 76 -3.36 1.84 4.87
C LYS A 76 -4.29 0.79 4.28
N VAL A 77 -4.21 0.61 2.97
CA VAL A 77 -5.09 -0.30 2.24
C VAL A 77 -4.29 -1.14 1.26
N TYR A 78 -4.72 -2.39 1.10
CA TYR A 78 -4.43 -3.23 -0.06
C TYR A 78 -5.57 -3.07 -1.05
N ILE A 79 -5.24 -2.91 -2.33
CA ILE A 79 -6.18 -2.81 -3.44
C ILE A 79 -5.74 -3.79 -4.53
N GLU A 80 -6.69 -4.58 -5.01
CA GLU A 80 -6.59 -5.30 -6.27
C GLU A 80 -7.62 -4.75 -7.27
N GLY A 81 -7.19 -4.42 -8.48
CA GLY A 81 -8.06 -3.94 -9.54
C GLY A 81 -7.48 -4.14 -10.93
N GLN A 82 -7.95 -3.34 -11.88
CA GLN A 82 -7.50 -3.38 -13.28
C GLN A 82 -7.13 -1.98 -13.74
N LEU A 83 -6.10 -1.85 -14.57
CA LEU A 83 -5.73 -0.56 -15.13
C LEU A 83 -6.67 -0.19 -16.28
N GLN A 84 -7.25 1.00 -16.25
CA GLN A 84 -8.09 1.52 -17.32
C GLN A 84 -7.69 2.96 -17.64
N THR A 85 -7.46 3.25 -18.92
CA THR A 85 -7.26 4.61 -19.41
C THR A 85 -8.54 5.08 -20.10
N ARG A 86 -9.09 6.20 -19.66
CA ARG A 86 -10.23 6.86 -20.31
C ARG A 86 -9.82 8.17 -20.94
N LYS A 87 -10.43 8.48 -22.07
CA LYS A 87 -10.36 9.77 -22.75
C LYS A 87 -11.52 10.63 -22.28
N TRP A 88 -11.27 11.89 -21.95
CA TRP A 88 -12.28 12.88 -21.65
C TRP A 88 -11.85 14.23 -22.20
N THR A 89 -12.81 15.08 -22.51
CA THR A 89 -12.55 16.42 -23.06
C THR A 89 -12.70 17.43 -21.94
N ASP A 90 -11.71 18.30 -21.77
CA ASP A 90 -11.78 19.37 -20.77
C ASP A 90 -12.68 20.53 -21.24
N ASN A 91 -12.89 21.52 -20.35
CA ASN A 91 -13.75 22.67 -20.65
C ASN A 91 -13.22 23.54 -21.81
N ASN A 92 -11.96 23.37 -22.21
CA ASN A 92 -11.34 24.09 -23.33
C ASN A 92 -11.42 23.29 -24.63
N GLY A 93 -12.10 22.14 -24.65
CA GLY A 93 -12.21 21.28 -25.82
C GLY A 93 -10.97 20.40 -26.07
N VAL A 94 -10.03 20.33 -25.13
CA VAL A 94 -8.80 19.54 -25.29
C VAL A 94 -9.00 18.13 -24.75
N ASP A 95 -8.61 17.15 -25.57
CA ASP A 95 -8.61 15.74 -25.19
C ASP A 95 -7.56 15.44 -24.12
N LYS A 96 -7.99 14.82 -23.02
CA LYS A 96 -7.17 14.37 -21.91
C LYS A 96 -7.33 12.87 -21.71
N TYR A 97 -6.25 12.24 -21.25
CA TYR A 97 -6.23 10.84 -20.89
C TYR A 97 -5.97 10.72 -19.40
N THR A 98 -6.74 9.87 -18.74
CA THR A 98 -6.55 9.57 -17.32
C THR A 98 -6.52 8.07 -17.13
N THR A 99 -5.45 7.60 -16.50
CA THR A 99 -5.27 6.19 -16.15
C THR A 99 -5.65 6.01 -14.68
N GLU A 100 -6.53 5.05 -14.43
CA GLU A 100 -7.11 4.77 -13.11
C GLU A 100 -7.02 3.26 -12.84
N VAL A 101 -6.92 2.89 -11.56
CA VAL A 101 -7.12 1.51 -11.11
C VAL A 101 -8.59 1.35 -10.78
N VAL A 102 -9.28 0.53 -11.57
CA VAL A 102 -10.73 0.38 -11.52
C VAL A 102 -11.11 -0.94 -10.85
N LEU A 103 -12.00 -0.86 -9.86
CA LEU A 103 -12.64 -2.01 -9.22
C LEU A 103 -14.10 -2.06 -9.71
N LYS A 104 -14.34 -2.92 -10.70
CA LYS A 104 -15.63 -3.10 -11.39
C LYS A 104 -16.59 -3.98 -10.56
N PRO A 105 -17.91 -3.97 -10.86
CA PRO A 105 -18.83 -4.92 -10.26
C PRO A 105 -18.31 -6.36 -10.38
N TYR A 106 -18.45 -7.13 -9.29
CA TYR A 106 -18.02 -8.53 -9.19
C TYR A 106 -16.50 -8.77 -9.35
N ASN A 107 -15.68 -7.71 -9.37
CA ASN A 107 -14.22 -7.80 -9.49
C ASN A 107 -13.51 -6.87 -8.48
N GLY A 108 -12.23 -7.13 -8.28
CA GLY A 108 -11.37 -6.35 -7.40
C GLY A 108 -11.53 -6.69 -5.92
N GLU A 109 -10.57 -6.23 -5.13
CA GLU A 109 -10.49 -6.50 -3.70
C GLU A 109 -9.97 -5.26 -2.97
N ILE A 110 -10.47 -5.03 -1.77
CA ILE A 110 -9.89 -4.09 -0.82
C ILE A 110 -9.71 -4.78 0.52
N VAL A 111 -8.52 -4.65 1.09
CA VAL A 111 -8.26 -5.07 2.47
C VAL A 111 -7.77 -3.87 3.26
N LEU A 112 -8.42 -3.61 4.39
CA LEU A 112 -8.01 -2.59 5.32
C LEU A 112 -6.84 -3.13 6.14
N LEU A 113 -5.71 -2.44 6.10
CA LEU A 113 -4.48 -2.84 6.79
C LEU A 113 -4.20 -1.96 8.01
N ASP A 114 -5.12 -1.04 8.32
CA ASP A 114 -5.07 -0.30 9.56
C ASP A 114 -5.26 -1.25 10.74
N GLY A 115 -4.38 -1.12 11.75
CA GLY A 115 -4.58 -1.78 13.03
C GLY A 115 -5.93 -1.35 13.61
N LYS A 116 -6.59 -2.27 14.32
CA LYS A 116 -7.80 -1.97 15.09
C LYS A 116 -7.53 -0.68 15.87
N PRO A 117 -8.37 0.37 15.77
CA PRO A 117 -8.16 1.56 16.56
C PRO A 117 -8.10 1.11 18.02
N ASP A 118 -7.02 1.47 18.71
CA ASP A 118 -6.85 1.26 20.16
C ASP A 118 -7.98 1.97 20.90
N GLY A 119 -9.13 1.30 20.94
CA GLY A 119 -10.31 1.69 21.66
C GLY A 119 -10.08 1.37 23.12
N GLN A 120 -9.56 2.38 23.83
CA GLN A 120 -9.91 2.67 25.22
C GLN A 120 -9.16 1.88 26.31
N SER A 121 -7.86 2.16 26.46
CA SER A 121 -7.26 2.19 27.81
C SER A 121 -7.67 3.51 28.47
N GLY A 122 -8.82 3.50 29.14
CA GLY A 122 -9.35 4.65 29.88
C GLY A 122 -10.00 4.17 31.17
N ASN A 123 -9.41 4.57 32.30
CA ASN A 123 -9.81 4.34 33.69
C ASN A 123 -9.54 2.95 34.29
N GLY A 124 -8.27 2.65 34.54
CA GLY A 124 -7.90 1.87 35.71
C GLY A 124 -8.21 2.68 36.97
N THR A 125 -9.31 2.35 37.64
CA THR A 125 -9.58 2.84 39.00
C THR A 125 -8.58 2.19 39.94
N GLU A 126 -7.75 3.03 40.52
CA GLU A 126 -6.78 2.73 41.55
C GLU A 126 -7.53 2.31 42.83
N TYR A 127 -7.67 1.01 43.04
CA TYR A 127 -8.00 0.45 44.35
C TYR A 127 -6.69 0.13 45.05
N ALA A 128 -6.36 0.95 46.04
CA ALA A 128 -5.39 0.61 47.06
C ALA A 128 -5.89 -0.63 47.83
N GLN A 129 -5.12 -1.71 47.82
CA GLN A 129 -5.15 -2.70 48.89
C GLN A 129 -3.74 -3.24 49.14
N ALA A 130 -3.22 -2.89 50.30
CA ALA A 130 -1.99 -3.43 50.86
C ALA A 130 -2.16 -4.92 51.22
N SER A 131 -1.13 -5.74 50.96
CA SER A 131 -0.35 -6.41 52.02
C SER A 131 0.49 -7.58 51.47
N ASN A 132 1.78 -7.52 51.82
CA ASN A 132 2.65 -8.60 52.29
C ASN A 132 2.91 -9.85 51.41
N GLY A 133 4.19 -10.09 51.09
CA GLY A 133 4.63 -11.40 50.61
C GLY A 133 6.02 -11.47 49.99
N SER A 134 7.06 -11.45 50.83
CA SER A 134 8.34 -12.17 50.73
C SER A 134 9.10 -12.31 49.40
N SER A 135 10.35 -11.85 49.46
CA SER A 135 11.44 -12.11 48.51
C SER A 135 11.74 -13.60 48.30
N TYR A 136 11.97 -13.99 47.04
CA TYR A 136 12.89 -15.08 46.71
C TYR A 136 13.69 -14.73 45.46
N SER A 137 15.00 -14.58 45.65
CA SER A 137 16.01 -14.60 44.59
C SER A 137 16.24 -16.04 44.18
N THR A 138 16.14 -16.37 42.90
CA THR A 138 16.79 -17.54 42.29
C THR A 138 17.05 -17.21 40.83
N GLY A 139 18.34 -17.14 40.48
CA GLY A 139 18.83 -16.88 39.14
C GLY A 139 18.66 -18.05 38.18
N GLY A 140 18.95 -17.79 36.92
CA GLY A 140 19.00 -18.81 35.87
C GLY A 140 19.05 -18.20 34.47
N SER A 141 20.23 -17.75 34.07
CA SER A 141 20.61 -17.41 32.71
C SER A 141 20.30 -18.56 31.73
N PHE A 142 19.53 -18.30 30.69
CA PHE A 142 19.54 -19.10 29.46
C PHE A 142 19.24 -18.19 28.25
N ALA A 143 20.05 -18.35 27.20
CA ALA A 143 19.87 -17.84 25.84
C ALA A 143 20.30 -16.38 25.54
N ASN A 144 21.60 -16.12 25.70
CA ASN A 144 22.37 -15.17 24.88
C ASN A 144 22.97 -15.89 23.66
N ASP A 145 22.21 -16.75 22.96
CA ASP A 145 22.79 -17.74 22.02
C ASP A 145 21.93 -17.97 20.75
N LEU A 146 21.26 -16.93 20.24
CA LEU A 146 20.58 -16.99 18.93
C LEU A 146 21.01 -15.88 17.96
N ASP A 147 22.17 -15.27 18.23
CA ASP A 147 22.73 -14.16 17.45
C ASP A 147 23.85 -14.58 16.48
N ASP A 148 24.00 -15.88 16.18
CA ASP A 148 25.06 -16.36 15.28
C ASP A 148 24.56 -17.37 14.23
N GLU A 149 24.79 -17.01 12.96
CA GLU A 149 24.75 -17.83 11.73
C GLU A 149 23.43 -18.03 10.97
N ILE A 150 22.99 -16.99 10.25
CA ILE A 150 22.32 -17.16 8.95
C ILE A 150 23.34 -16.83 7.84
N PRO A 151 23.91 -17.81 7.11
CA PRO A 151 24.84 -17.52 6.04
C PRO A 151 24.07 -17.06 4.78
N PHE A 152 23.97 -15.75 4.58
CA PHE A 152 23.52 -15.15 3.32
C PHE A 152 24.60 -15.30 2.24
N ALA A 153 24.74 -16.51 1.72
CA ALA A 153 25.53 -16.77 0.53
C ALA A 153 24.90 -16.04 -0.67
N TRP A 154 25.72 -15.19 -1.28
CA TRP A 154 25.42 -14.38 -2.43
C TRP A 154 25.12 -15.28 -3.64
N VAL A 155 23.87 -15.32 -4.12
CA VAL A 155 23.58 -15.85 -5.46
C VAL A 155 23.78 -14.72 -6.46
N SER A 156 25.05 -14.51 -6.81
CA SER A 156 25.48 -13.64 -7.91
C SER A 156 25.06 -14.27 -9.25
N ALA A 157 23.93 -13.85 -9.79
CA ALA A 157 23.62 -14.10 -11.20
C ALA A 157 24.29 -13.01 -12.06
N LEU A 158 25.44 -13.36 -12.63
CA LEU A 158 26.06 -12.64 -13.73
C LEU A 158 25.10 -12.60 -14.94
N ILE A 159 24.66 -11.41 -15.34
CA ILE A 159 24.23 -11.16 -16.71
C ILE A 159 25.34 -10.34 -17.36
N VAL A 160 26.08 -10.99 -18.25
CA VAL A 160 27.12 -10.40 -19.10
C VAL A 160 26.44 -9.52 -20.16
N PRO A 161 26.89 -8.27 -20.38
CA PRO A 161 26.39 -7.47 -21.50
C PRO A 161 26.98 -8.00 -22.82
N ILE A 162 26.10 -8.36 -23.76
CA ILE A 162 26.50 -8.68 -25.13
C ILE A 162 26.91 -7.37 -25.83
N THR A 163 28.21 -7.24 -26.05
CA THR A 163 28.82 -6.29 -26.97
C THR A 163 28.33 -6.57 -28.40
N MET A 164 27.71 -5.60 -29.05
CA MET A 164 27.54 -5.62 -30.51
C MET A 164 28.46 -4.56 -31.11
N ILE A 165 29.59 -5.04 -31.64
CA ILE A 165 30.50 -4.32 -32.54
C ILE A 165 30.24 -4.87 -33.94
N LEU A 166 29.84 -3.99 -34.87
CA LEU A 166 30.04 -3.91 -36.33
C LEU A 166 28.78 -3.30 -36.97
N GLY A 167 28.83 -2.29 -37.81
CA GLY A 167 29.98 -1.67 -38.45
C GLY A 167 29.59 -0.36 -39.14
N ALA A 168 30.56 0.54 -39.17
CA ALA A 168 30.66 1.58 -40.18
C ALA A 168 31.38 0.97 -41.39
N VAL A 169 30.82 1.13 -42.59
CA VAL A 169 31.56 1.07 -43.86
C VAL A 169 30.93 2.09 -44.81
N ALA A 170 31.81 2.99 -45.27
CA ALA A 170 31.77 3.85 -46.46
C ALA A 170 30.68 4.94 -46.56
#